data_AF-A0AAD4NJS7-F1
#
_entry.id   AF-A0AAD4NJS7-F1
#
_cell.length_a   1.000
_cell.length_b   1.000
_cell.length_c   1.000
_cell.angle_alpha   90.00
_cell.angle_beta   90.00
_cell.angle_gamma   90.00
#
_symmetry.space_group_name_H-M   'P 1'
#
loop_
_entity.id
_entity.type
_entity.pdbx_description
1 polymer ?
#
loop_
_entity_poly.entity_id
_entity_poly.type
_entity_poly.pdbx_seq_one_letter_code
_entity_poly.pdbx_strand_id
1 'polypeptide(L)'
;MNIRRATCDDLIRTQDCNLLCLPENYQLKYYMYHALSWPQLSYVAEDSKGNVIGYVLAKMEEESEEEAHGHITSLAVKRTYRRLGLAQRLMDQTARAMIETYNARYVSLHVRVSNRAALNLYKNTLKFEINEVEPKYYADGEDAYAMKRLLTHFALENNVEPADKERFYVWYEWRFMITKRKSFRRREGLEDTMPVNATFSTSLDQVTLDAGYGTVKSADASNGSTSENISQMAKDDTDSEIHGLSTHQAEPSLVLFFQVLFPFLIAGFGMVLAGIVLDIVQHWPLFKEVPETFILVPALLGLKGNLEMTLASRLSTQANTGQMDTPQQIRAIVIANMALIQTQAIVVTFLASGAAITLSWIPRGELDLGHAALLCASSLATASLASFLLSGIMILVVIFSRKMEINPDNVSTPIAASLGDLTTLAILSFFGSVFLRAHVNETWLNSIVIVIFLISLPFWLILARREPSTTALLKDGWSPIVFSMMISSSGGFVLERAMRSFPQMALFQPVINGVGGNLAAVHASRLATFFHKSSVLVGHFSLAIGMPGQQEYSYFWLYRATSYSIGSLDCYTQARILHQVRCSRAFIYLLL
;
A
#
# COMPACT_ATOMS: atom_id res chain seq x y z
N MET A 1 23.07 14.00 -31.44
CA MET A 1 21.82 13.84 -30.66
C MET A 1 22.04 12.70 -29.71
N ASN A 2 21.79 12.92 -28.43
CA ASN A 2 21.86 11.84 -27.45
C ASN A 2 20.49 11.14 -27.35
N ILE A 3 20.47 9.86 -27.00
CA ILE A 3 19.25 9.15 -26.61
C ILE A 3 19.53 8.47 -25.28
N ARG A 4 18.63 8.70 -24.32
CA ARG A 4 18.72 8.18 -22.96
C ARG A 4 17.33 7.89 -22.41
N ARG A 5 17.28 7.06 -21.38
CA ARG A 5 16.07 6.84 -20.57
C ARG A 5 15.55 8.19 -20.04
N ALA A 6 14.25 8.39 -20.10
CA ALA A 6 13.61 9.59 -19.56
C ALA A 6 13.69 9.61 -18.02
N THR A 7 13.91 10.79 -17.44
CA THR A 7 13.77 11.02 -15.99
C THR A 7 12.48 11.79 -15.70
N CYS A 8 12.17 11.97 -14.41
CA CYS A 8 11.02 12.80 -14.01
C CYS A 8 11.19 14.28 -14.41
N ASP A 9 12.42 14.75 -14.62
CA ASP A 9 12.74 16.13 -15.02
C ASP A 9 12.44 16.39 -16.51
N ASP A 10 12.46 15.34 -17.34
CA ASP A 10 12.17 15.44 -18.77
C ASP A 10 10.67 15.61 -19.07
N LEU A 11 9.77 15.32 -18.12
CA LEU A 11 8.34 15.14 -18.40
C LEU A 11 7.66 16.40 -18.93
N ILE A 12 8.07 17.59 -18.48
CA ILE A 12 7.56 18.87 -18.99
C ILE A 12 8.03 19.08 -20.43
N ARG A 13 9.33 18.90 -20.70
CA ARG A 13 9.93 19.03 -22.05
C ARG A 13 9.37 17.99 -23.04
N THR A 14 8.95 16.85 -22.51
CA THR A 14 8.26 15.75 -23.22
C THR A 14 6.83 16.17 -23.59
N GLN A 15 6.09 16.76 -22.64
CA GLN A 15 4.74 17.30 -22.87
C GLN A 15 4.76 18.47 -23.88
N ASP A 16 5.74 19.38 -23.80
CA ASP A 16 5.96 20.43 -24.81
C ASP A 16 6.22 19.83 -26.20
N CYS A 17 6.96 18.72 -26.27
CA CYS A 17 7.23 18.02 -27.52
C CYS A 17 5.99 17.29 -28.07
N ASN A 18 5.07 16.85 -27.22
CA ASN A 18 3.77 16.25 -27.60
C ASN A 18 2.86 17.31 -28.24
N LEU A 19 2.64 18.42 -27.54
CA LEU A 19 1.83 19.58 -27.98
C LEU A 19 2.27 20.14 -29.35
N LEU A 20 3.57 20.10 -29.64
CA LEU A 20 4.13 20.58 -30.92
C LEU A 20 4.09 19.53 -32.06
N CYS A 21 3.68 18.28 -31.80
CA CYS A 21 3.81 17.17 -32.75
C CYS A 21 2.54 16.35 -33.01
N LEU A 22 1.60 16.28 -32.07
CA LEU A 22 0.42 15.40 -32.10
C LEU A 22 -0.84 16.14 -31.63
N PRO A 23 -2.04 15.82 -32.18
CA PRO A 23 -3.31 16.31 -31.63
C PRO A 23 -3.74 15.55 -30.37
N GLU A 24 -3.35 14.29 -30.20
CA GLU A 24 -3.55 13.52 -28.98
C GLU A 24 -2.61 14.04 -27.87
N ASN A 25 -3.21 14.69 -26.86
CA ASN A 25 -2.49 15.39 -25.79
C ASN A 25 -2.96 14.95 -24.39
N TYR A 26 -2.03 14.88 -23.45
CA TYR A 26 -2.26 14.32 -22.11
C TYR A 26 -1.91 15.31 -20.99
N GLN A 27 -2.54 15.13 -19.82
CA GLN A 27 -2.19 15.87 -18.60
C GLN A 27 -0.89 15.34 -17.99
N LEU A 28 -0.13 16.20 -17.28
CA LEU A 28 1.15 15.84 -16.65
C LEU A 28 1.04 14.65 -15.68
N LYS A 29 -0.12 14.46 -15.02
CA LYS A 29 -0.43 13.27 -14.19
C LYS A 29 -0.22 11.96 -14.96
N TYR A 30 -0.56 11.92 -16.26
CA TYR A 30 -0.45 10.71 -17.08
C TYR A 30 1.02 10.43 -17.47
N TYR A 31 1.80 11.47 -17.76
CA TYR A 31 3.26 11.36 -17.92
C TYR A 31 3.95 10.87 -16.64
N MET A 32 3.55 11.41 -15.48
CA MET A 32 4.04 10.97 -14.17
C MET A 32 3.66 9.51 -13.86
N TYR A 33 2.46 9.07 -14.23
CA TYR A 33 2.05 7.66 -14.11
C TYR A 33 3.00 6.74 -14.89
N HIS A 34 3.27 7.03 -16.17
CA HIS A 34 4.21 6.24 -16.97
C HIS A 34 5.62 6.22 -16.36
N ALA A 35 6.16 7.40 -16.00
CA ALA A 35 7.52 7.54 -15.48
C ALA A 35 7.71 6.92 -14.07
N LEU A 36 6.65 6.82 -13.26
CA LEU A 36 6.68 6.28 -11.90
C LEU A 36 6.10 4.87 -11.75
N SER A 37 5.64 4.26 -12.85
CA SER A 37 5.24 2.84 -12.94
C SER A 37 6.23 2.03 -13.79
N TRP A 38 6.71 2.61 -14.90
CA TRP A 38 7.66 1.96 -15.83
C TRP A 38 8.84 2.88 -16.22
N PRO A 39 9.66 3.34 -15.25
CA PRO A 39 10.77 4.26 -15.52
C PRO A 39 11.77 3.76 -16.57
N GLN A 40 11.88 2.44 -16.78
CA GLN A 40 12.76 1.80 -17.76
C GLN A 40 12.30 1.99 -19.22
N LEU A 41 11.01 2.22 -19.49
CA LEU A 41 10.44 2.07 -20.83
C LEU A 41 10.39 3.34 -21.68
N SER A 42 10.36 4.51 -21.05
CA SER A 42 10.25 5.78 -21.77
C SER A 42 11.63 6.37 -22.05
N TYR A 43 11.86 6.86 -23.27
CA TYR A 43 13.15 7.40 -23.73
C TYR A 43 12.98 8.77 -24.37
N VAL A 44 14.00 9.61 -24.24
CA VAL A 44 14.08 10.93 -24.87
C VAL A 44 15.27 11.01 -25.83
N ALA A 45 15.07 11.71 -26.93
CA ALA A 45 16.12 12.15 -27.84
C ALA A 45 16.36 13.65 -27.63
N GLU A 46 17.60 14.03 -27.35
CA GLU A 46 17.99 15.40 -27.03
C GLU A 46 19.06 15.96 -27.97
N ASP A 47 19.03 17.29 -28.15
CA ASP A 47 20.08 18.04 -28.84
C ASP A 47 21.31 18.28 -27.95
N SER A 48 22.36 18.87 -28.51
CA SER A 48 23.59 19.22 -27.78
C SER A 48 23.43 20.34 -26.73
N LYS A 49 22.20 20.80 -26.50
CA LYS A 49 21.83 21.79 -25.46
C LYS A 49 20.86 21.19 -24.42
N GLY A 50 20.55 19.89 -24.48
CA GLY A 50 19.63 19.21 -23.57
C GLY A 50 18.14 19.47 -23.85
N ASN A 51 17.78 19.98 -25.04
CA ASN A 51 16.38 20.13 -25.44
C ASN A 51 15.84 18.80 -25.97
N VAL A 52 14.70 18.34 -25.44
CA VAL A 52 13.98 17.19 -26.01
C VAL A 52 13.49 17.53 -27.43
N ILE A 53 13.98 16.79 -28.41
CA ILE A 53 13.63 16.93 -29.84
C ILE A 53 12.76 15.77 -30.35
N GLY A 54 12.67 14.70 -29.58
CA GLY A 54 11.70 13.61 -29.74
C GLY A 54 11.66 12.73 -28.48
N TYR A 55 10.61 11.95 -28.32
CA TYR A 55 10.42 11.06 -27.19
C TYR A 55 9.58 9.84 -27.59
N VAL A 56 9.62 8.82 -26.74
CA VAL A 56 8.67 7.72 -26.69
C VAL A 56 8.18 7.55 -25.25
N LEU A 57 6.85 7.52 -25.08
CA LEU A 57 6.15 7.30 -23.83
C LEU A 57 5.48 5.93 -23.93
N ALA A 58 5.84 5.02 -23.03
CA ALA A 58 5.38 3.63 -23.09
C ALA A 58 5.12 3.04 -21.70
N LYS A 59 4.18 2.09 -21.65
CA LYS A 59 3.77 1.34 -20.47
C LYS A 59 3.88 -0.17 -20.73
N MET A 60 3.70 -0.97 -19.69
CA MET A 60 3.14 -2.32 -19.86
C MET A 60 1.61 -2.21 -19.83
N GLU A 61 0.91 -3.11 -20.51
CA GLU A 61 -0.53 -3.20 -20.41
C GLU A 61 -0.93 -4.02 -19.18
N GLU A 62 -1.88 -3.51 -18.38
CA GLU A 62 -2.23 -4.07 -17.07
C GLU A 62 -3.43 -5.06 -17.14
N GLU A 63 -4.20 -5.05 -18.23
CA GLU A 63 -5.53 -5.70 -18.29
C GLU A 63 -5.58 -7.05 -19.05
N SER A 64 -4.49 -7.51 -19.68
CA SER A 64 -4.51 -8.74 -20.50
C SER A 64 -3.96 -9.98 -19.77
N GLU A 65 -4.84 -10.89 -19.34
CA GLU A 65 -4.47 -12.09 -18.56
C GLU A 65 -3.56 -13.10 -19.31
N GLU A 66 -3.57 -13.14 -20.65
CA GLU A 66 -2.88 -14.20 -21.42
C GLU A 66 -1.39 -13.94 -21.71
N GLU A 67 -1.00 -12.68 -21.93
CA GLU A 67 0.37 -12.29 -22.32
C GLU A 67 0.74 -10.91 -21.76
N ALA A 68 1.78 -10.85 -20.91
CA ALA A 68 2.37 -9.59 -20.50
C ALA A 68 2.96 -8.87 -21.73
N HIS A 69 2.49 -7.66 -22.04
CA HIS A 69 2.88 -6.95 -23.24
C HIS A 69 3.03 -5.44 -23.00
N GLY A 70 3.89 -4.79 -23.77
CA GLY A 70 4.08 -3.35 -23.77
C GLY A 70 3.03 -2.60 -24.59
N HIS A 71 2.87 -1.31 -24.34
CA HIS A 71 2.05 -0.43 -25.18
C HIS A 71 2.74 0.92 -25.39
N ILE A 72 2.82 1.37 -26.65
CA ILE A 72 3.36 2.68 -27.01
C ILE A 72 2.24 3.72 -26.95
N THR A 73 2.10 4.34 -25.79
CA THR A 73 1.12 5.39 -25.52
C THR A 73 1.33 6.62 -26.40
N SER A 74 2.58 7.01 -26.68
CA SER A 74 2.86 8.16 -27.56
C SER A 74 4.30 8.14 -28.09
N LEU A 75 4.48 8.46 -29.39
CA LEU A 75 5.77 8.58 -30.04
C LEU A 75 5.80 9.86 -30.88
N ALA A 76 6.77 10.75 -30.63
CA ALA A 76 6.91 11.99 -31.41
C ALA A 76 8.35 12.38 -31.68
N VAL A 77 8.59 12.99 -32.85
CA VAL A 77 9.84 13.68 -33.20
C VAL A 77 9.49 15.00 -33.90
N LYS A 78 10.08 16.11 -33.46
CA LYS A 78 9.87 17.45 -34.03
C LYS A 78 10.20 17.46 -35.52
N ARG A 79 9.37 18.16 -36.32
CA ARG A 79 9.37 18.05 -37.80
C ARG A 79 10.75 18.28 -38.45
N THR A 80 11.55 19.17 -37.88
CA THR A 80 12.93 19.51 -38.29
C THR A 80 13.95 18.38 -38.10
N TYR A 81 13.69 17.41 -37.22
CA TYR A 81 14.60 16.30 -36.89
C TYR A 81 14.08 14.93 -37.36
N ARG A 82 13.03 14.90 -38.19
CA ARG A 82 12.53 13.68 -38.84
C ARG A 82 13.50 13.22 -39.95
N ARG A 83 13.39 11.94 -40.34
CA ARG A 83 14.29 11.24 -41.29
C ARG A 83 15.73 10.99 -40.79
N LEU A 84 16.04 11.28 -39.52
CA LEU A 84 17.35 11.02 -38.88
C LEU A 84 17.42 9.70 -38.08
N GLY A 85 16.52 8.73 -38.35
CA GLY A 85 16.42 7.46 -37.61
C GLY A 85 15.94 7.56 -36.15
N LEU A 86 15.76 8.77 -35.58
CA LEU A 86 15.47 8.97 -34.15
C LEU A 86 14.22 8.22 -33.66
N ALA A 87 13.13 8.22 -34.41
CA ALA A 87 11.91 7.49 -34.05
C ALA A 87 12.11 5.96 -34.03
N GLN A 88 13.07 5.46 -34.84
CA GLN A 88 13.49 4.06 -34.85
C GLN A 88 14.25 3.77 -33.54
N ARG A 89 15.34 4.49 -33.27
CA ARG A 89 16.13 4.40 -32.03
C ARG A 89 15.31 4.52 -30.74
N LEU A 90 14.27 5.34 -30.71
CA LEU A 90 13.42 5.49 -29.52
C LEU A 90 12.57 4.23 -29.27
N MET A 91 11.83 3.77 -30.28
CA MET A 91 11.05 2.52 -30.24
C MET A 91 11.91 1.30 -29.87
N ASP A 92 13.16 1.30 -30.34
CA ASP A 92 14.15 0.26 -30.06
C ASP A 92 14.51 0.11 -28.60
N GLN A 93 14.95 1.20 -27.97
CA GLN A 93 15.42 1.18 -26.59
C GLN A 93 14.26 0.93 -25.63
N THR A 94 13.06 1.42 -25.96
CA THR A 94 11.81 1.03 -25.31
C THR A 94 11.56 -0.48 -25.41
N ALA A 95 11.56 -1.05 -26.62
CA ALA A 95 11.26 -2.47 -26.81
C ALA A 95 12.35 -3.40 -26.24
N ARG A 96 13.61 -2.96 -26.24
CA ARG A 96 14.71 -3.60 -25.53
C ARG A 96 14.45 -3.62 -24.02
N ALA A 97 14.13 -2.47 -23.43
CA ALA A 97 13.81 -2.37 -22.01
C ALA A 97 12.54 -3.16 -21.62
N MET A 98 11.54 -3.24 -22.50
CA MET A 98 10.35 -4.09 -22.34
C MET A 98 10.73 -5.57 -22.18
N ILE A 99 11.68 -6.06 -22.99
CA ILE A 99 12.19 -7.44 -22.94
C ILE A 99 13.07 -7.67 -21.69
N GLU A 100 14.09 -6.81 -21.52
CA GLU A 100 15.11 -6.92 -20.48
C GLU A 100 14.56 -6.69 -19.05
N THR A 101 13.46 -5.92 -18.90
CA THR A 101 12.88 -5.59 -17.58
C THR A 101 11.58 -6.34 -17.27
N TYR A 102 10.70 -6.55 -18.25
CA TYR A 102 9.33 -7.06 -18.00
C TYR A 102 9.02 -8.38 -18.71
N ASN A 103 10.02 -9.00 -19.34
CA ASN A 103 9.85 -10.18 -20.20
C ASN A 103 8.75 -9.99 -21.27
N ALA A 104 8.54 -8.74 -21.69
CA ALA A 104 7.36 -8.34 -22.44
C ALA A 104 7.25 -9.17 -23.71
N ARG A 105 6.09 -9.79 -23.91
CA ARG A 105 5.81 -10.55 -25.11
C ARG A 105 5.50 -9.64 -26.26
N TYR A 106 4.32 -9.02 -26.39
CA TYR A 106 4.15 -8.04 -27.49
C TYR A 106 4.40 -6.60 -27.10
N VAL A 107 4.44 -5.75 -28.12
CA VAL A 107 4.15 -4.33 -27.93
C VAL A 107 3.08 -3.91 -28.92
N SER A 108 2.04 -3.27 -28.39
CA SER A 108 0.89 -2.77 -29.14
C SER A 108 0.96 -1.25 -29.31
N LEU A 109 0.27 -0.73 -30.33
CA LEU A 109 0.04 0.71 -30.51
C LEU A 109 -1.19 0.97 -31.39
N HIS A 110 -1.77 2.15 -31.27
CA HIS A 110 -2.87 2.62 -32.13
C HIS A 110 -2.37 3.69 -33.09
N VAL A 111 -2.84 3.67 -34.34
CA VAL A 111 -2.49 4.68 -35.36
C VAL A 111 -3.67 5.01 -36.27
N ARG A 112 -3.90 6.31 -36.48
CA ARG A 112 -4.89 6.87 -37.43
C ARG A 112 -4.73 6.27 -38.83
N VAL A 113 -5.82 5.79 -39.42
CA VAL A 113 -5.85 5.20 -40.77
C VAL A 113 -5.32 6.17 -41.84
N SER A 114 -5.53 7.48 -41.67
CA SER A 114 -5.03 8.53 -42.55
C SER A 114 -3.51 8.76 -42.47
N ASN A 115 -2.84 8.35 -41.39
CA ASN A 115 -1.46 8.75 -41.10
C ASN A 115 -0.41 7.91 -41.85
N ARG A 116 -0.33 8.11 -43.17
CA ARG A 116 0.61 7.46 -44.09
C ARG A 116 2.08 7.49 -43.63
N ALA A 117 2.49 8.55 -42.92
CA ALA A 117 3.86 8.70 -42.43
C ALA A 117 4.15 7.76 -41.25
N ALA A 118 3.24 7.67 -40.28
CA ALA A 118 3.33 6.72 -39.18
C ALA A 118 3.14 5.27 -39.67
N LEU A 119 2.20 5.02 -40.59
CA LEU A 119 2.00 3.70 -41.18
C LEU A 119 3.23 3.19 -41.94
N ASN A 120 3.94 4.06 -42.68
CA ASN A 120 5.22 3.67 -43.30
C ASN A 120 6.30 3.39 -42.25
N LEU A 121 6.38 4.19 -41.18
CA LEU A 121 7.29 3.94 -40.06
C LEU A 121 6.98 2.60 -39.39
N TYR A 122 5.76 2.36 -38.93
CA TYR A 122 5.38 1.14 -38.21
C TYR A 122 5.42 -0.10 -39.09
N LYS A 123 4.86 -0.08 -40.31
CA LYS A 123 4.82 -1.28 -41.15
C LYS A 123 6.15 -1.61 -41.84
N ASN A 124 6.75 -0.64 -42.54
CA ASN A 124 7.85 -0.94 -43.47
C ASN A 124 9.22 -0.96 -42.79
N THR A 125 9.48 0.03 -41.91
CA THR A 125 10.70 0.10 -41.09
C THR A 125 10.53 -0.74 -39.82
N LEU A 126 9.48 -0.39 -39.07
CA LEU A 126 9.04 -0.99 -37.81
C LEU A 126 8.73 -2.49 -37.90
N LYS A 127 8.26 -3.03 -39.03
CA LYS A 127 7.72 -4.41 -39.16
C LYS A 127 6.52 -4.74 -38.27
N PHE A 128 5.75 -3.74 -37.84
CA PHE A 128 4.46 -3.95 -37.19
C PHE A 128 3.42 -4.44 -38.21
N GLU A 129 2.60 -5.38 -37.77
CA GLU A 129 1.43 -5.91 -38.47
C GLU A 129 0.16 -5.25 -37.92
N ILE A 130 -0.92 -5.24 -38.71
CA ILE A 130 -2.22 -4.73 -38.27
C ILE A 130 -2.97 -5.92 -37.67
N ASN A 131 -3.36 -5.83 -36.39
CA ASN A 131 -4.13 -6.88 -35.72
C ASN A 131 -5.62 -6.73 -36.03
N GLU A 132 -6.14 -5.50 -35.90
CA GLU A 132 -7.55 -5.18 -35.98
C GLU A 132 -7.77 -3.70 -36.35
N VAL A 133 -9.02 -3.36 -36.68
CA VAL A 133 -9.47 -1.99 -36.96
C VAL A 133 -10.47 -1.61 -35.89
N GLU A 134 -10.18 -0.57 -35.10
CA GLU A 134 -11.05 -0.08 -34.04
C GLU A 134 -11.87 1.12 -34.56
N PRO A 135 -13.18 0.95 -34.78
CA PRO A 135 -14.00 1.97 -35.42
C PRO A 135 -14.26 3.14 -34.48
N LYS A 136 -14.09 4.38 -34.97
CA LYS A 136 -14.28 5.64 -34.20
C LYS A 136 -13.46 5.72 -32.91
N TYR A 137 -12.26 5.15 -32.91
CA TYR A 137 -11.34 5.18 -31.77
C TYR A 137 -10.96 6.61 -31.34
N TYR A 138 -10.70 7.49 -32.29
CA TYR A 138 -10.31 8.88 -32.00
C TYR A 138 -11.54 9.77 -31.77
N ALA A 139 -11.38 10.82 -30.94
CA ALA A 139 -12.48 11.69 -30.50
C ALA A 139 -13.16 12.50 -31.63
N ASP A 140 -12.51 12.66 -32.77
CA ASP A 140 -13.03 13.22 -34.02
C ASP A 140 -13.76 12.18 -34.91
N GLY A 141 -13.82 10.92 -34.47
CA GLY A 141 -14.50 9.82 -35.14
C GLY A 141 -13.66 9.08 -36.18
N GLU A 142 -12.35 9.33 -36.28
CA GLU A 142 -11.46 8.53 -37.13
C GLU A 142 -11.24 7.14 -36.53
N ASP A 143 -11.19 6.12 -37.39
CA ASP A 143 -10.84 4.76 -37.03
C ASP A 143 -9.33 4.63 -36.72
N ALA A 144 -8.96 3.68 -35.87
CA ALA A 144 -7.58 3.30 -35.61
C ALA A 144 -7.25 1.93 -36.21
N TYR A 145 -6.03 1.79 -36.73
CA TYR A 145 -5.38 0.48 -36.78
C TYR A 145 -4.71 0.21 -35.44
N ALA A 146 -5.10 -0.86 -34.76
CA ALA A 146 -4.34 -1.41 -33.65
C ALA A 146 -3.28 -2.37 -34.21
N MET A 147 -2.01 -2.05 -33.97
CA MET A 147 -0.85 -2.72 -34.54
C MET A 147 -0.05 -3.48 -33.48
N LYS A 148 0.52 -4.63 -33.85
CA LYS A 148 1.34 -5.53 -32.99
C LYS A 148 2.56 -6.04 -33.80
N ARG A 149 3.58 -6.64 -33.17
CA ARG A 149 4.82 -7.14 -33.86
C ARG A 149 5.28 -8.52 -33.29
N LEU A 150 6.58 -8.94 -33.33
CA LEU A 150 7.22 -10.22 -32.88
C LEU A 150 8.49 -10.28 -31.85
N LEU A 151 8.63 -9.56 -30.68
CA LEU A 151 9.63 -9.53 -29.50
C LEU A 151 10.46 -10.83 -29.22
N THR A 152 10.14 -11.99 -29.79
CA THR A 152 11.02 -13.17 -29.81
C THR A 152 11.98 -13.19 -31.03
N HIS A 153 11.61 -12.60 -32.17
CA HIS A 153 12.37 -12.50 -33.42
C HIS A 153 13.68 -11.67 -33.31
N PHE A 154 13.67 -10.32 -33.32
CA PHE A 154 14.81 -9.45 -32.94
C PHE A 154 15.53 -9.76 -31.63
N ALA A 155 14.99 -10.51 -30.67
CA ALA A 155 15.75 -10.90 -29.49
C ALA A 155 16.84 -11.89 -29.91
N LEU A 156 16.51 -12.73 -30.90
CA LEU A 156 17.45 -13.52 -31.69
C LEU A 156 18.21 -12.65 -32.72
N GLU A 157 17.56 -11.74 -33.49
CA GLU A 157 18.27 -10.95 -34.52
C GLU A 157 19.28 -9.91 -33.97
N ASN A 158 19.03 -9.37 -32.77
CA ASN A 158 19.80 -8.27 -32.13
C ASN A 158 20.41 -8.71 -30.79
N ASN A 159 20.38 -10.00 -30.47
CA ASN A 159 20.94 -10.63 -29.26
C ASN A 159 20.54 -9.86 -27.98
N VAL A 160 19.23 -9.71 -27.77
CA VAL A 160 18.66 -9.11 -26.56
C VAL A 160 18.32 -10.23 -25.58
N GLU A 161 18.86 -10.16 -24.38
CA GLU A 161 18.59 -11.16 -23.35
C GLU A 161 17.27 -10.81 -22.62
N PRO A 162 16.22 -11.64 -22.71
CA PRO A 162 14.99 -11.45 -21.94
C PRO A 162 15.20 -11.66 -20.44
N ALA A 163 14.38 -10.96 -19.64
CA ALA A 163 14.40 -11.04 -18.17
C ALA A 163 14.26 -12.48 -17.63
N ASP A 164 13.53 -13.34 -18.35
CA ASP A 164 13.38 -14.77 -18.05
C ASP A 164 13.37 -15.54 -19.39
N LYS A 165 14.56 -16.04 -19.77
CA LYS A 165 14.83 -16.73 -21.05
C LYS A 165 13.94 -17.95 -21.27
N GLU A 166 13.66 -18.72 -20.23
CA GLU A 166 12.84 -19.93 -20.36
C GLU A 166 11.39 -19.53 -20.66
N ARG A 167 10.76 -18.72 -19.81
CA ARG A 167 9.35 -18.33 -19.98
C ARG A 167 9.10 -17.44 -21.21
N PHE A 168 10.14 -16.78 -21.72
CA PHE A 168 10.09 -16.01 -22.96
C PHE A 168 10.00 -16.92 -24.19
N TYR A 169 10.96 -17.83 -24.35
CA TYR A 169 11.09 -18.64 -25.56
C TYR A 169 10.30 -19.95 -25.54
N VAL A 170 9.92 -20.49 -24.37
CA VAL A 170 9.09 -21.71 -24.24
C VAL A 170 7.82 -21.64 -25.09
N TRP A 171 7.19 -20.47 -25.24
CA TRP A 171 6.01 -20.33 -26.09
C TRP A 171 6.33 -20.17 -27.59
N TYR A 172 7.49 -19.64 -27.95
CA TYR A 172 7.92 -19.64 -29.35
C TYR A 172 8.17 -21.07 -29.84
N GLU A 173 8.88 -21.87 -29.04
CA GLU A 173 9.03 -23.31 -29.21
C GLU A 173 7.66 -24.02 -29.33
N TRP A 174 6.74 -23.77 -28.39
CA TRP A 174 5.42 -24.43 -28.40
C TRP A 174 4.56 -24.03 -29.60
N ARG A 175 4.51 -22.75 -30.00
CA ARG A 175 3.75 -22.32 -31.20
C ARG A 175 4.40 -22.82 -32.49
N PHE A 176 5.72 -22.88 -32.58
CA PHE A 176 6.43 -23.43 -33.74
C PHE A 176 6.17 -24.95 -33.86
N MET A 177 6.19 -25.68 -32.73
CA MET A 177 5.75 -27.07 -32.65
C MET A 177 4.27 -27.25 -33.00
N ILE A 178 3.36 -26.39 -32.52
CA ILE A 178 1.94 -26.43 -32.91
C ILE A 178 1.77 -26.16 -34.41
N THR A 179 2.54 -25.23 -34.99
CA THR A 179 2.42 -24.89 -36.42
C THR A 179 2.89 -26.05 -37.30
N LYS A 180 4.00 -26.72 -36.94
CA LYS A 180 4.35 -28.03 -37.52
C LYS A 180 3.25 -29.07 -37.29
N ARG A 181 2.72 -29.22 -36.07
CA ARG A 181 1.59 -30.11 -35.76
C ARG A 181 0.30 -29.77 -36.53
N LYS A 182 0.04 -28.52 -36.94
CA LYS A 182 -1.10 -28.15 -37.79
C LYS A 182 -0.85 -28.45 -39.27
N SER A 183 0.40 -28.49 -39.74
CA SER A 183 0.72 -29.12 -41.05
C SER A 183 0.65 -30.65 -40.99
N PHE A 184 0.88 -31.26 -39.82
CA PHE A 184 0.82 -32.71 -39.60
C PHE A 184 -0.63 -33.21 -39.41
N ARG A 185 -1.43 -32.61 -38.52
CA ARG A 185 -2.88 -32.89 -38.35
C ARG A 185 -3.71 -32.63 -39.62
N ARG A 186 -3.23 -31.82 -40.57
CA ARG A 186 -3.88 -31.69 -41.89
C ARG A 186 -3.67 -32.92 -42.81
N ARG A 187 -2.90 -33.93 -42.36
CA ARG A 187 -2.84 -35.28 -42.94
C ARG A 187 -3.59 -36.34 -42.12
N GLU A 188 -3.85 -36.07 -40.83
CA GLU A 188 -4.45 -37.00 -39.87
C GLU A 188 -5.55 -36.25 -39.07
N GLY A 189 -6.79 -36.35 -39.55
CA GLY A 189 -7.90 -35.52 -39.08
C GLY A 189 -8.50 -35.95 -37.74
N LEU A 190 -8.11 -35.28 -36.65
CA LEU A 190 -8.83 -35.23 -35.38
C LEU A 190 -8.89 -33.79 -34.84
N GLU A 191 -9.93 -33.50 -34.05
CA GLU A 191 -10.47 -32.17 -33.78
C GLU A 191 -9.65 -31.27 -32.81
N ASP A 192 -10.16 -30.05 -32.59
CA ASP A 192 -9.41 -28.88 -32.14
C ASP A 192 -9.01 -28.82 -30.66
N THR A 193 -7.92 -28.09 -30.41
CA THR A 193 -7.52 -27.47 -29.10
C THR A 193 -6.24 -26.63 -29.34
N MET A 194 -6.18 -25.38 -28.88
CA MET A 194 -5.12 -24.38 -29.17
C MET A 194 -5.23 -23.17 -28.18
N PRO A 195 -4.15 -22.42 -27.80
CA PRO A 195 -3.80 -21.08 -28.38
C PRO A 195 -2.26 -20.97 -28.70
N VAL A 196 -1.39 -19.94 -28.54
CA VAL A 196 -1.27 -18.53 -28.02
C VAL A 196 -0.01 -17.85 -28.72
N ASN A 197 0.37 -16.57 -28.47
CA ASN A 197 1.72 -15.91 -28.64
C ASN A 197 2.28 -15.31 -29.98
N ALA A 198 2.63 -13.99 -30.00
CA ALA A 198 4.04 -13.45 -30.09
C ALA A 198 4.44 -12.13 -30.93
N THR A 199 4.53 -10.88 -30.36
CA THR A 199 5.80 -10.03 -30.07
C THR A 199 6.03 -8.36 -30.52
N PHE A 200 6.96 -7.34 -31.03
CA PHE A 200 8.43 -6.71 -31.30
C PHE A 200 8.71 -5.10 -31.56
N SER A 201 9.92 -4.59 -32.05
CA SER A 201 10.77 -3.32 -31.80
C SER A 201 11.00 -2.22 -32.93
N THR A 202 12.16 -1.63 -33.43
CA THR A 202 13.65 -1.88 -33.63
C THR A 202 14.52 -0.56 -33.84
N SER A 203 15.88 -0.63 -33.94
CA SER A 203 17.04 0.33 -33.75
C SER A 203 17.46 1.42 -34.79
N LEU A 204 18.49 2.27 -34.46
CA LEU A 204 19.74 2.63 -35.25
C LEU A 204 20.35 4.09 -35.29
N ASP A 205 21.62 4.22 -34.83
CA ASP A 205 22.87 4.94 -35.26
C ASP A 205 22.95 6.33 -35.98
N GLN A 206 24.04 7.14 -35.92
CA GLN A 206 25.33 7.09 -35.15
C GLN A 206 25.69 8.48 -34.51
N VAL A 207 26.90 9.09 -34.38
CA VAL A 207 28.21 9.14 -35.15
C VAL A 207 29.44 9.39 -34.21
N THR A 208 30.62 9.87 -34.69
CA THR A 208 31.99 9.55 -34.17
C THR A 208 33.05 10.72 -34.14
N LEU A 209 34.34 10.41 -33.88
CA LEU A 209 35.64 11.17 -33.84
C LEU A 209 36.23 11.50 -32.43
N ASP A 210 37.50 11.21 -32.09
CA ASP A 210 38.50 10.27 -32.66
C ASP A 210 39.71 9.96 -31.72
N ALA A 211 40.57 9.00 -32.13
CA ALA A 211 41.96 8.69 -31.73
C ALA A 211 42.27 7.89 -30.42
N GLY A 212 43.19 6.90 -30.50
CA GLY A 212 44.03 6.52 -29.35
C GLY A 212 44.42 5.04 -29.04
N TYR A 213 44.94 4.24 -29.98
CA TYR A 213 45.90 3.09 -29.80
C TYR A 213 45.87 2.16 -28.54
N GLY A 214 45.90 0.82 -28.74
CA GLY A 214 46.48 -0.12 -27.76
C GLY A 214 46.02 -1.60 -27.82
N THR A 215 46.88 -2.53 -28.27
CA THR A 215 46.56 -3.98 -28.37
C THR A 215 47.65 -4.90 -27.79
N VAL A 216 47.33 -5.70 -26.76
CA VAL A 216 47.98 -6.97 -26.32
C VAL A 216 46.87 -7.80 -25.64
N LYS A 217 46.58 -9.11 -25.82
CA LYS A 217 47.26 -10.36 -26.25
C LYS A 217 47.95 -11.23 -25.17
N SER A 218 47.13 -12.04 -24.49
CA SER A 218 47.35 -13.47 -24.13
C SER A 218 48.73 -13.98 -23.66
N ALA A 219 48.82 -14.41 -22.40
CA ALA A 219 49.66 -15.49 -21.82
C ALA A 219 49.66 -15.38 -20.27
N ASP A 220 50.00 -16.39 -19.46
CA ASP A 220 49.66 -17.83 -19.45
C ASP A 220 50.03 -18.41 -18.05
N ALA A 221 49.48 -19.56 -17.67
CA ALA A 221 49.92 -20.51 -16.62
C ALA A 221 50.54 -20.08 -15.25
N SER A 222 50.01 -20.73 -14.19
CA SER A 222 50.68 -21.21 -12.94
C SER A 222 51.13 -20.21 -11.85
N ASN A 223 50.48 -20.24 -10.67
CA ASN A 223 50.91 -21.10 -9.54
C ASN A 223 50.01 -20.94 -8.28
N GLY A 224 50.13 -21.88 -7.33
CA GLY A 224 50.04 -21.55 -5.89
C GLY A 224 48.67 -21.59 -5.17
N SER A 225 47.99 -22.73 -5.18
CA SER A 225 47.24 -23.28 -4.02
C SER A 225 46.76 -22.31 -2.90
N THR A 226 45.55 -21.74 -2.99
CA THR A 226 44.86 -21.14 -1.82
C THR A 226 43.33 -20.98 -1.98
N SER A 227 42.59 -21.96 -2.53
CA SER A 227 41.15 -21.80 -2.80
C SER A 227 40.25 -23.04 -2.67
N GLU A 228 40.49 -23.93 -1.69
CA GLU A 228 39.56 -25.06 -1.41
C GLU A 228 38.77 -24.91 -0.10
N ASN A 229 39.30 -24.19 0.91
CA ASN A 229 38.65 -24.03 2.22
C ASN A 229 37.61 -22.89 2.30
N ILE A 230 37.47 -22.05 1.27
CA ILE A 230 36.46 -20.97 1.23
C ILE A 230 35.15 -21.48 0.58
N SER A 231 35.25 -22.42 -0.36
CA SER A 231 34.15 -22.98 -1.14
C SER A 231 33.22 -23.98 -0.41
N GLN A 232 33.54 -24.35 0.83
CA GLN A 232 32.66 -25.16 1.68
C GLN A 232 31.98 -24.35 2.79
N MET A 233 32.67 -23.35 3.36
CA MET A 233 32.08 -22.51 4.41
C MET A 233 31.00 -21.55 3.87
N ALA A 234 31.09 -21.16 2.60
CA ALA A 234 30.09 -20.34 1.90
C ALA A 234 29.00 -21.18 1.19
N LYS A 235 28.58 -22.32 1.77
CA LYS A 235 27.55 -23.21 1.17
C LYS A 235 26.46 -23.65 2.13
N ASP A 236 26.81 -24.11 3.33
CA ASP A 236 25.82 -24.52 4.33
C ASP A 236 24.96 -23.34 4.84
N ASP A 237 25.53 -22.13 4.90
CA ASP A 237 24.81 -20.90 5.28
C ASP A 237 23.80 -20.43 4.21
N THR A 238 24.00 -20.74 2.92
CA THR A 238 23.06 -20.34 1.85
C THR A 238 21.96 -21.37 1.59
N ASP A 239 22.30 -22.66 1.62
CA ASP A 239 21.34 -23.72 1.26
C ASP A 239 20.31 -23.97 2.37
N SER A 240 20.54 -23.46 3.58
CA SER A 240 19.63 -23.55 4.74
C SER A 240 18.57 -22.43 4.80
N GLU A 241 18.88 -21.19 4.40
CA GLU A 241 17.90 -20.08 4.42
C GLU A 241 16.93 -20.10 3.23
N ILE A 242 17.36 -20.57 2.06
CA ILE A 242 16.55 -20.53 0.81
C ILE A 242 15.27 -21.39 0.92
N HIS A 243 15.27 -22.44 1.74
CA HIS A 243 14.09 -23.29 1.94
C HIS A 243 12.93 -22.64 2.73
N GLY A 244 13.11 -21.44 3.30
CA GLY A 244 12.09 -20.74 4.08
C GLY A 244 11.09 -19.88 3.28
N LEU A 245 11.38 -19.54 2.02
CA LEU A 245 10.58 -18.57 1.24
C LEU A 245 9.29 -19.19 0.67
N SER A 246 8.30 -19.37 1.55
CA SER A 246 6.93 -19.72 1.18
C SER A 246 6.29 -18.65 0.27
N THR A 247 6.12 -18.99 -1.00
CA THR A 247 5.37 -18.18 -1.98
C THR A 247 3.88 -18.23 -1.67
N HIS A 248 3.45 -17.38 -0.72
CA HIS A 248 2.03 -17.20 -0.40
C HIS A 248 1.27 -16.76 -1.66
N GLN A 249 0.55 -17.72 -2.26
CA GLN A 249 -0.40 -17.47 -3.33
C GLN A 249 -1.49 -16.50 -2.83
N ALA A 250 -2.05 -15.71 -3.74
CA ALA A 250 -3.20 -14.87 -3.42
C ALA A 250 -4.36 -15.77 -2.95
N GLU A 251 -4.84 -15.55 -1.71
CA GLU A 251 -5.98 -16.28 -1.15
C GLU A 251 -7.17 -16.22 -2.13
N PRO A 252 -7.72 -17.36 -2.58
CA PRO A 252 -8.86 -17.36 -3.48
C PRO A 252 -10.02 -16.55 -2.88
N SER A 253 -10.69 -15.73 -3.69
CA SER A 253 -11.76 -14.82 -3.22
C SER A 253 -12.86 -15.55 -2.43
N LEU A 254 -13.13 -16.80 -2.77
CA LEU A 254 -14.08 -17.70 -2.11
C LEU A 254 -13.58 -18.17 -0.73
N VAL A 255 -12.27 -18.43 -0.58
CA VAL A 255 -11.62 -18.76 0.70
C VAL A 255 -11.59 -17.53 1.60
N LEU A 256 -11.18 -16.37 1.06
CA LEU A 256 -11.22 -15.09 1.76
C LEU A 256 -12.64 -14.78 2.26
N PHE A 257 -13.66 -14.97 1.43
CA PHE A 257 -15.05 -14.76 1.82
C PHE A 257 -15.44 -15.59 3.04
N PHE A 258 -15.18 -16.91 3.04
CA PHE A 258 -15.51 -17.76 4.19
C PHE A 258 -14.65 -17.48 5.43
N GLN A 259 -13.36 -17.13 5.27
CA GLN A 259 -12.50 -16.74 6.39
C GLN A 259 -12.95 -15.43 7.05
N VAL A 260 -13.45 -14.47 6.27
CA VAL A 260 -13.87 -13.14 6.75
C VAL A 260 -15.31 -13.15 7.28
N LEU A 261 -16.21 -13.96 6.70
CA LEU A 261 -17.65 -13.99 7.01
C LEU A 261 -17.94 -14.23 8.51
N PHE A 262 -17.41 -15.31 9.09
CA PHE A 262 -17.72 -15.66 10.48
C PHE A 262 -17.14 -14.65 11.50
N PRO A 263 -15.87 -14.20 11.39
CA PRO A 263 -15.35 -13.12 12.21
C PRO A 263 -16.13 -11.80 12.07
N PHE A 264 -16.59 -11.41 10.87
CA PHE A 264 -17.40 -10.20 10.69
C PHE A 264 -18.83 -10.33 11.25
N LEU A 265 -19.44 -11.52 11.21
CA LEU A 265 -20.71 -11.76 11.91
C LEU A 265 -20.55 -11.63 13.43
N ILE A 266 -19.46 -12.18 13.99
CA ILE A 266 -19.12 -12.03 15.42
C ILE A 266 -18.83 -10.56 15.78
N ALA A 267 -18.15 -9.82 14.92
CA ALA A 267 -18.01 -8.36 15.04
C ALA A 267 -19.36 -7.66 15.07
N GLY A 268 -20.27 -8.00 14.15
CA GLY A 268 -21.64 -7.48 14.10
C GLY A 268 -22.39 -7.65 15.41
N PHE A 269 -22.43 -8.88 15.94
CA PHE A 269 -23.08 -9.16 17.23
C PHE A 269 -22.40 -8.42 18.40
N GLY A 270 -21.06 -8.37 18.44
CA GLY A 270 -20.32 -7.64 19.48
C GLY A 270 -20.64 -6.14 19.50
N MET A 271 -20.71 -5.51 18.32
CA MET A 271 -21.07 -4.08 18.20
C MET A 271 -22.52 -3.80 18.57
N VAL A 272 -23.46 -4.69 18.23
CA VAL A 272 -24.87 -4.57 18.67
C VAL A 272 -24.99 -4.73 20.19
N LEU A 273 -24.27 -5.69 20.79
CA LEU A 273 -24.20 -5.85 22.25
C LEU A 273 -23.57 -4.62 22.92
N ALA A 274 -22.51 -4.03 22.35
CA ALA A 274 -21.92 -2.79 22.82
C ALA A 274 -22.90 -1.61 22.76
N GLY A 275 -23.72 -1.53 21.69
CA GLY A 275 -24.80 -0.56 21.57
C GLY A 275 -25.89 -0.71 22.64
N ILE A 276 -26.32 -1.96 22.91
CA ILE A 276 -27.27 -2.27 23.98
C ILE A 276 -26.68 -1.93 25.36
N VAL A 277 -25.40 -2.21 25.58
CA VAL A 277 -24.71 -1.78 26.82
C VAL A 277 -24.68 -0.27 26.92
N LEU A 278 -24.34 0.48 25.86
CA LEU A 278 -24.36 1.95 25.88
C LEU A 278 -25.75 2.52 26.19
N ASP A 279 -26.81 1.93 25.62
CA ASP A 279 -28.20 2.31 25.88
C ASP A 279 -28.65 2.02 27.32
N ILE A 280 -28.17 0.93 27.93
CA ILE A 280 -28.40 0.65 29.35
C ILE A 280 -27.65 1.64 30.25
N VAL A 281 -26.36 1.88 29.98
CA VAL A 281 -25.50 2.66 30.89
C VAL A 281 -25.69 4.17 30.76
N GLN A 282 -26.19 4.71 29.63
CA GLN A 282 -26.59 6.12 29.55
C GLN A 282 -27.65 6.51 30.60
N HIS A 283 -28.38 5.53 31.14
CA HIS A 283 -29.37 5.72 32.20
C HIS A 283 -28.79 5.62 33.63
N TRP A 284 -27.51 5.28 33.80
CA TRP A 284 -26.85 5.14 35.10
C TRP A 284 -26.43 6.51 35.70
N PRO A 285 -26.20 6.61 37.02
CA PRO A 285 -25.78 7.85 37.69
C PRO A 285 -24.57 8.54 37.02
N LEU A 286 -23.53 7.78 36.68
CA LEU A 286 -22.32 8.25 36.01
C LEU A 286 -22.60 9.16 34.80
N PHE A 287 -23.49 8.72 33.90
CA PHE A 287 -23.77 9.43 32.65
C PHE A 287 -24.79 10.57 32.80
N LYS A 288 -25.48 10.64 33.95
CA LYS A 288 -26.43 11.70 34.31
C LYS A 288 -25.77 12.84 35.09
N GLU A 289 -24.89 12.47 36.03
CA GLU A 289 -24.13 13.40 36.88
C GLU A 289 -22.87 13.91 36.16
N VAL A 290 -22.21 13.06 35.35
CA VAL A 290 -20.98 13.38 34.59
C VAL A 290 -21.21 13.21 33.07
N PRO A 291 -22.03 14.05 32.41
CA PRO A 291 -22.34 13.92 30.98
C PRO A 291 -21.11 14.11 30.06
N GLU A 292 -20.01 14.67 30.57
CA GLU A 292 -18.69 14.73 29.92
C GLU A 292 -18.20 13.33 29.51
N THR A 293 -18.67 12.29 30.21
CA THR A 293 -18.37 10.89 29.88
C THR A 293 -18.78 10.54 28.45
N PHE A 294 -19.82 11.18 27.88
CA PHE A 294 -20.21 10.99 26.46
C PHE A 294 -19.20 11.62 25.48
N ILE A 295 -18.50 12.69 25.86
CA ILE A 295 -17.40 13.27 25.07
C ILE A 295 -16.23 12.28 25.01
N LEU A 296 -15.97 11.63 26.14
CA LEU A 296 -14.88 10.67 26.31
C LEU A 296 -15.16 9.32 25.63
N VAL A 297 -16.42 8.85 25.53
CA VAL A 297 -16.76 7.52 24.98
C VAL A 297 -16.16 7.29 23.58
N PRO A 298 -16.36 8.15 22.55
CA PRO A 298 -15.73 7.94 21.25
C PRO A 298 -14.21 8.07 21.24
N ALA A 299 -13.61 8.82 22.17
CA ALA A 299 -12.16 8.88 22.33
C ALA A 299 -11.59 7.55 22.86
N LEU A 300 -12.21 6.96 23.89
CA LEU A 300 -11.85 5.63 24.40
C LEU A 300 -12.10 4.52 23.36
N LEU A 301 -13.27 4.51 22.70
CA LEU A 301 -13.55 3.58 21.61
C LEU A 301 -12.63 3.77 20.40
N GLY A 302 -12.06 4.96 20.23
CA GLY A 302 -11.02 5.24 19.24
C GLY A 302 -9.65 4.61 19.58
N LEU A 303 -9.33 4.39 20.85
CA LEU A 303 -8.06 3.77 21.27
C LEU A 303 -7.90 2.36 20.68
N LYS A 304 -9.00 1.61 20.62
CA LYS A 304 -9.08 0.30 19.94
C LYS A 304 -8.58 0.37 18.49
N GLY A 305 -9.10 1.30 17.70
CA GLY A 305 -8.68 1.50 16.31
C GLY A 305 -7.22 1.96 16.18
N ASN A 306 -6.77 2.81 17.10
CA ASN A 306 -5.44 3.44 17.05
C ASN A 306 -4.30 2.62 17.66
N LEU A 307 -4.60 1.70 18.60
CA LEU A 307 -3.61 0.96 19.39
C LEU A 307 -3.75 -0.55 19.18
N GLU A 308 -4.96 -1.08 19.35
CA GLU A 308 -5.23 -2.53 19.43
C GLU A 308 -5.32 -3.16 18.03
N MET A 309 -5.93 -2.45 17.07
CA MET A 309 -5.88 -2.79 15.64
C MET A 309 -4.45 -2.69 15.09
N THR A 310 -3.74 -1.62 15.46
CA THR A 310 -2.33 -1.44 15.06
C THR A 310 -1.43 -2.49 15.72
N LEU A 311 -1.75 -2.99 16.93
CA LEU A 311 -1.12 -4.18 17.51
C LEU A 311 -1.42 -5.42 16.68
N ALA A 312 -2.70 -5.71 16.44
CA ALA A 312 -3.14 -6.90 15.72
C ALA A 312 -2.44 -7.01 14.37
N SER A 313 -2.40 -5.91 13.60
CA SER A 313 -1.66 -5.79 12.34
C SER A 313 -0.15 -6.06 12.48
N ARG A 314 0.51 -5.50 13.52
CA ARG A 314 1.94 -5.74 13.79
C ARG A 314 2.24 -7.18 14.17
N LEU A 315 1.50 -7.75 15.12
CA LEU A 315 1.68 -9.15 15.54
C LEU A 315 1.36 -10.12 14.40
N SER A 316 0.30 -9.82 13.63
CA SER A 316 -0.08 -10.54 12.41
C SER A 316 1.06 -10.52 11.37
N THR A 317 1.62 -9.35 11.09
CA THR A 317 2.78 -9.19 10.19
C THR A 317 3.96 -10.02 10.68
N GLN A 318 4.33 -9.91 11.96
CA GLN A 318 5.47 -10.65 12.55
C GLN A 318 5.27 -12.17 12.54
N ALA A 319 4.05 -12.66 12.79
CA ALA A 319 3.70 -14.07 12.64
C ALA A 319 3.77 -14.52 11.16
N ASN A 320 3.30 -13.68 10.24
CA ASN A 320 3.32 -13.88 8.79
C ASN A 320 4.71 -13.70 8.15
N THR A 321 5.75 -13.38 8.95
CA THR A 321 7.17 -13.30 8.55
C THR A 321 8.08 -14.16 9.43
N GLY A 322 7.55 -15.15 10.17
CA GLY A 322 8.35 -16.10 10.97
C GLY A 322 9.05 -15.55 12.21
N GLN A 323 8.82 -14.28 12.58
CA GLN A 323 9.48 -13.63 13.74
C GLN A 323 8.91 -14.09 15.10
N MET A 324 8.02 -15.10 15.10
CA MET A 324 7.31 -15.61 16.28
C MET A 324 7.45 -17.13 16.44
N ASP A 325 8.40 -17.78 15.77
CA ASP A 325 8.49 -19.24 15.80
C ASP A 325 9.23 -19.79 17.05
N THR A 326 10.03 -18.95 17.76
CA THR A 326 10.73 -19.35 19.00
C THR A 326 10.04 -18.83 20.29
N PRO A 327 9.81 -19.64 21.34
CA PRO A 327 9.15 -19.20 22.58
C PRO A 327 9.77 -17.99 23.30
N GLN A 328 11.09 -17.82 23.19
CA GLN A 328 11.83 -16.67 23.72
C GLN A 328 11.48 -15.38 22.95
N GLN A 329 11.41 -15.44 21.60
CA GLN A 329 11.04 -14.33 20.73
C GLN A 329 9.58 -13.91 21.00
N ILE A 330 8.65 -14.87 21.04
CA ILE A 330 7.24 -14.62 21.36
C ILE A 330 7.13 -13.83 22.69
N ARG A 331 7.81 -14.29 23.74
CA ARG A 331 7.80 -13.63 25.06
C ARG A 331 8.35 -12.20 25.01
N ALA A 332 9.46 -11.97 24.31
CA ALA A 332 10.05 -10.64 24.18
C ALA A 332 9.10 -9.67 23.45
N ILE A 333 8.59 -10.07 22.27
CA ILE A 333 7.68 -9.28 21.44
C ILE A 333 6.38 -8.98 22.19
N VAL A 334 5.80 -9.97 22.87
CA VAL A 334 4.58 -9.81 23.67
C VAL A 334 4.77 -8.82 24.82
N ILE A 335 5.84 -8.96 25.60
CA ILE A 335 6.10 -8.10 26.76
C ILE A 335 6.34 -6.64 26.32
N ALA A 336 7.13 -6.43 25.26
CA ALA A 336 7.42 -5.09 24.78
C ALA A 336 6.20 -4.41 24.14
N ASN A 337 5.38 -5.14 23.36
CA ASN A 337 4.16 -4.58 22.77
C ASN A 337 3.07 -4.30 23.82
N MET A 338 2.91 -5.16 24.82
CA MET A 338 2.01 -4.89 25.95
C MET A 338 2.42 -3.63 26.70
N ALA A 339 3.72 -3.45 26.97
CA ALA A 339 4.25 -2.26 27.63
C ALA A 339 4.11 -0.99 26.77
N LEU A 340 4.28 -1.09 25.45
CA LEU A 340 4.03 0.00 24.51
C LEU A 340 2.56 0.45 24.56
N ILE A 341 1.62 -0.50 24.57
CA ILE A 341 0.19 -0.17 24.62
C ILE A 341 -0.19 0.43 25.97
N GLN A 342 0.31 -0.08 27.09
CA GLN A 342 0.07 0.56 28.39
C GLN A 342 0.61 2.00 28.43
N THR A 343 1.80 2.23 27.87
CA THR A 343 2.36 3.58 27.70
C THR A 343 1.44 4.48 26.87
N GLN A 344 1.01 4.00 25.70
CA GLN A 344 0.17 4.77 24.77
C GLN A 344 -1.24 5.00 25.33
N ALA A 345 -1.87 3.99 25.92
CA ALA A 345 -3.20 4.09 26.53
C ALA A 345 -3.22 5.12 27.66
N ILE A 346 -2.25 5.09 28.59
CA ILE A 346 -2.17 6.06 29.69
C ILE A 346 -1.96 7.48 29.15
N VAL A 347 -0.98 7.71 28.27
CA VAL A 347 -0.68 9.05 27.72
C VAL A 347 -1.86 9.61 26.92
N VAL A 348 -2.41 8.82 25.99
CA VAL A 348 -3.47 9.28 25.08
C VAL A 348 -4.78 9.50 25.83
N THR A 349 -5.08 8.69 26.86
CA THR A 349 -6.29 8.86 27.69
C THR A 349 -6.20 10.03 28.66
N PHE A 350 -5.00 10.31 29.19
CA PHE A 350 -4.75 11.54 29.95
C PHE A 350 -4.99 12.79 29.09
N LEU A 351 -4.46 12.79 27.86
CA LEU A 351 -4.69 13.86 26.88
C LEU A 351 -6.17 13.94 26.44
N ALA A 352 -6.85 12.80 26.23
CA ALA A 352 -8.28 12.75 25.89
C ALA A 352 -9.18 13.27 27.01
N SER A 353 -8.82 13.02 28.27
CA SER A 353 -9.52 13.59 29.43
C SER A 353 -9.36 15.12 29.45
N GLY A 354 -8.14 15.63 29.22
CA GLY A 354 -7.91 17.06 29.08
C GLY A 354 -8.69 17.69 27.91
N ALA A 355 -8.77 17.01 26.77
CA ALA A 355 -9.58 17.43 25.63
C ALA A 355 -11.08 17.44 25.97
N ALA A 356 -11.61 16.41 26.63
CA ALA A 356 -13.01 16.35 27.04
C ALA A 356 -13.37 17.46 28.06
N ILE A 357 -12.50 17.71 29.04
CA ILE A 357 -12.68 18.78 30.04
C ILE A 357 -12.69 20.16 29.35
N THR A 358 -11.74 20.43 28.46
CA THR A 358 -11.68 21.72 27.73
C THR A 358 -12.85 21.90 26.76
N LEU A 359 -13.31 20.85 26.10
CA LEU A 359 -14.50 20.89 25.23
C LEU A 359 -15.81 21.10 26.01
N SER A 360 -15.96 20.54 27.22
CA SER A 360 -17.13 20.80 28.08
C SER A 360 -17.10 22.20 28.71
N TRP A 361 -15.91 22.73 28.99
CA TRP A 361 -15.73 24.08 29.54
C TRP A 361 -16.20 25.18 28.58
N ILE A 362 -15.80 25.12 27.30
CA ILE A 362 -16.10 26.15 26.29
C ILE A 362 -17.58 26.61 26.28
N PRO A 363 -18.59 25.72 26.26
CA PRO A 363 -20.01 26.12 26.28
C PRO A 363 -20.60 26.39 27.68
N ARG A 364 -19.90 26.09 28.79
CA ARG A 364 -20.46 26.19 30.16
C ARG A 364 -19.77 27.23 31.06
N GLY A 365 -18.51 27.56 30.80
CA GLY A 365 -17.71 28.51 31.59
C GLY A 365 -17.21 28.02 32.96
N GLU A 366 -17.88 27.03 33.56
CA GLU A 366 -17.54 26.47 34.87
C GLU A 366 -16.56 25.28 34.76
N LEU A 367 -15.67 25.15 35.75
CA LEU A 367 -14.70 24.06 35.88
C LEU A 367 -14.84 23.39 37.25
N ASP A 368 -15.54 22.26 37.32
CA ASP A 368 -15.54 21.40 38.50
C ASP A 368 -14.31 20.47 38.47
N LEU A 369 -13.36 20.73 39.38
CA LEU A 369 -12.12 19.96 39.53
C LEU A 369 -12.36 18.54 40.06
N GLY A 370 -13.45 18.30 40.78
CA GLY A 370 -13.88 16.99 41.27
C GLY A 370 -14.37 16.10 40.13
N HIS A 371 -15.27 16.63 39.30
CA HIS A 371 -15.74 15.98 38.07
C HIS A 371 -14.60 15.74 37.07
N ALA A 372 -13.68 16.71 36.93
CA ALA A 372 -12.47 16.55 36.10
C ALA A 372 -11.55 15.42 36.61
N ALA A 373 -11.29 15.35 37.93
CA ALA A 373 -10.50 14.28 38.52
C ALA A 373 -11.20 12.91 38.43
N LEU A 374 -12.52 12.86 38.60
CA LEU A 374 -13.33 11.65 38.41
C LEU A 374 -13.25 11.13 36.96
N LEU A 375 -13.43 12.00 35.98
CA LEU A 375 -13.34 11.65 34.56
C LEU A 375 -11.92 11.17 34.19
N CYS A 376 -10.87 11.82 34.70
CA CYS A 376 -9.49 11.41 34.45
C CYS A 376 -9.10 10.09 35.17
N ALA A 377 -9.59 9.85 36.39
CA ALA A 377 -9.30 8.61 37.12
C ALA A 377 -10.02 7.40 36.53
N SER A 378 -11.31 7.56 36.20
CA SER A 378 -12.11 6.50 35.57
C SER A 378 -11.60 6.16 34.18
N SER A 379 -11.33 7.15 33.33
CA SER A 379 -10.81 6.94 31.97
C SER A 379 -9.47 6.20 31.97
N LEU A 380 -8.51 6.60 32.81
CA LEU A 380 -7.20 5.95 32.91
C LEU A 380 -7.30 4.50 33.36
N ALA A 381 -8.09 4.22 34.40
CA ALA A 381 -8.34 2.85 34.86
C ALA A 381 -9.01 2.00 33.77
N THR A 382 -9.96 2.56 33.04
CA THR A 382 -10.64 1.90 31.94
C THR A 382 -9.71 1.61 30.77
N ALA A 383 -8.98 2.60 30.26
CA ALA A 383 -8.10 2.42 29.11
C ALA A 383 -6.95 1.44 29.42
N SER A 384 -6.34 1.55 30.61
CA SER A 384 -5.29 0.61 31.03
C SER A 384 -5.81 -0.83 31.13
N LEU A 385 -6.95 -1.05 31.81
CA LEU A 385 -7.49 -2.40 31.99
C LEU A 385 -8.08 -2.98 30.70
N ALA A 386 -8.86 -2.20 29.94
CA ALA A 386 -9.45 -2.65 28.68
C ALA A 386 -8.36 -3.04 27.68
N SER A 387 -7.35 -2.18 27.48
CA SER A 387 -6.26 -2.49 26.56
C SER A 387 -5.29 -3.55 27.08
N PHE A 388 -5.18 -3.78 28.39
CA PHE A 388 -4.47 -4.95 28.92
C PHE A 388 -5.19 -6.25 28.57
N LEU A 389 -6.50 -6.31 28.87
CA LEU A 389 -7.33 -7.49 28.63
C LEU A 389 -7.46 -7.80 27.14
N LEU A 390 -7.78 -6.80 26.30
CA LEU A 390 -7.93 -7.02 24.87
C LEU A 390 -6.59 -7.32 24.19
N SER A 391 -5.49 -6.65 24.54
CA SER A 391 -4.17 -7.03 24.00
C SER A 391 -3.80 -8.47 24.34
N GLY A 392 -4.11 -8.92 25.57
CA GLY A 392 -3.93 -10.32 25.97
C GLY A 392 -4.75 -11.29 25.12
N ILE A 393 -6.03 -10.98 24.88
CA ILE A 393 -6.90 -11.73 23.97
C ILE A 393 -6.35 -11.72 22.54
N MET A 394 -5.89 -10.59 22.03
CA MET A 394 -5.39 -10.48 20.65
C MET A 394 -4.09 -11.25 20.44
N ILE A 395 -3.19 -11.26 21.42
CA ILE A 395 -1.97 -12.09 21.41
C ILE A 395 -2.35 -13.57 21.36
N LEU A 396 -3.32 -14.01 22.17
CA LEU A 396 -3.81 -15.40 22.15
C LEU A 396 -4.45 -15.76 20.80
N VAL A 397 -5.25 -14.87 20.21
CA VAL A 397 -5.87 -15.06 18.89
C VAL A 397 -4.82 -15.18 17.78
N VAL A 398 -3.80 -14.31 17.75
CA VAL A 398 -2.74 -14.37 16.73
C VAL A 398 -1.92 -15.66 16.84
N ILE A 399 -1.51 -16.04 18.07
CA ILE A 399 -0.78 -17.29 18.32
C ILE A 399 -1.63 -18.52 17.96
N PHE A 400 -2.93 -18.51 18.28
CA PHE A 400 -3.83 -19.61 17.93
C PHE A 400 -4.08 -19.69 16.41
N SER A 401 -4.26 -18.56 15.73
CA SER A 401 -4.42 -18.50 14.27
C SER A 401 -3.20 -19.08 13.55
N ARG A 402 -1.99 -18.69 13.98
CA ARG A 402 -0.72 -19.25 13.48
C ARG A 402 -0.62 -20.77 13.72
N LYS A 403 -1.08 -21.28 14.86
CA LYS A 403 -1.13 -22.73 15.15
C LYS A 403 -2.17 -23.50 14.31
N MET A 404 -3.21 -22.83 13.83
CA MET A 404 -4.26 -23.41 12.97
C MET A 404 -4.01 -23.16 11.47
N GLU A 405 -2.86 -22.59 11.10
CA GLU A 405 -2.51 -22.18 9.72
C GLU A 405 -3.50 -21.16 9.09
N ILE A 406 -4.28 -20.47 9.93
CA ILE A 406 -5.19 -19.39 9.50
C ILE A 406 -4.46 -18.06 9.54
N ASN A 407 -4.59 -17.25 8.49
CA ASN A 407 -3.99 -15.92 8.42
C ASN A 407 -4.52 -15.01 9.55
N PRO A 408 -3.65 -14.55 10.48
CA PRO A 408 -4.10 -13.75 11.62
C PRO A 408 -4.74 -12.41 11.24
N ASP A 409 -4.45 -11.80 10.09
CA ASP A 409 -5.10 -10.56 9.63
C ASP A 409 -6.64 -10.71 9.53
N ASN A 410 -7.08 -11.87 9.04
CA ASN A 410 -8.49 -12.15 8.73
C ASN A 410 -9.34 -12.46 9.99
N VAL A 411 -8.71 -12.91 11.09
CA VAL A 411 -9.39 -13.33 12.33
C VAL A 411 -9.16 -12.38 13.50
N SER A 412 -7.96 -11.80 13.64
CA SER A 412 -7.65 -10.90 14.76
C SER A 412 -8.45 -9.59 14.68
N THR A 413 -8.43 -8.93 13.52
CA THR A 413 -9.07 -7.62 13.33
C THR A 413 -10.57 -7.62 13.71
N PRO A 414 -11.39 -8.63 13.33
CA PRO A 414 -12.81 -8.66 13.70
C PRO A 414 -13.09 -9.18 15.12
N ILE A 415 -12.13 -9.84 15.80
CA ILE A 415 -12.27 -10.19 17.22
C ILE A 415 -11.89 -9.00 18.11
N ALA A 416 -10.87 -8.21 17.74
CA ALA A 416 -10.64 -6.90 18.35
C ALA A 416 -11.87 -5.99 18.16
N ALA A 417 -12.52 -6.09 17.00
CA ALA A 417 -13.77 -5.40 16.72
C ALA A 417 -14.91 -5.75 17.67
N SER A 418 -15.25 -7.04 17.82
CA SER A 418 -16.40 -7.50 18.62
C SER A 418 -16.26 -7.20 20.10
N LEU A 419 -15.06 -7.42 20.66
CA LEU A 419 -14.83 -7.38 22.09
C LEU A 419 -14.43 -5.99 22.60
N GLY A 420 -13.62 -5.22 21.86
CA GLY A 420 -13.02 -3.99 22.37
C GLY A 420 -14.03 -2.91 22.76
N ASP A 421 -15.11 -2.73 21.99
CA ASP A 421 -16.15 -1.74 22.33
C ASP A 421 -16.94 -2.17 23.58
N LEU A 422 -17.30 -3.46 23.63
CA LEU A 422 -18.08 -4.06 24.71
C LEU A 422 -17.30 -4.06 26.04
N THR A 423 -16.02 -4.44 26.03
CA THR A 423 -15.17 -4.41 27.22
C THR A 423 -14.90 -2.97 27.67
N THR A 424 -14.58 -2.06 26.75
CA THR A 424 -14.32 -0.65 27.08
C THR A 424 -15.54 0.00 27.74
N LEU A 425 -16.75 -0.18 27.19
CA LEU A 425 -17.98 0.38 27.76
C LEU A 425 -18.36 -0.25 29.10
N ALA A 426 -18.23 -1.57 29.25
CA ALA A 426 -18.50 -2.26 30.52
C ALA A 426 -17.52 -1.81 31.62
N ILE A 427 -16.23 -1.70 31.30
CA ILE A 427 -15.18 -1.28 32.23
C ILE A 427 -15.30 0.22 32.57
N LEU A 428 -15.65 1.08 31.60
CA LEU A 428 -15.97 2.50 31.83
C LEU A 428 -17.12 2.66 32.82
N SER A 429 -18.21 1.94 32.58
CA SER A 429 -19.42 2.02 33.42
C SER A 429 -19.17 1.47 34.82
N PHE A 430 -18.32 0.46 34.96
CA PHE A 430 -17.85 -0.05 36.24
C PHE A 430 -16.97 0.96 36.99
N PHE A 431 -15.82 1.34 36.44
CA PHE A 431 -14.88 2.23 37.15
C PHE A 431 -15.46 3.62 37.38
N GLY A 432 -16.17 4.20 36.42
CA GLY A 432 -16.86 5.48 36.61
C GLY A 432 -17.90 5.40 37.73
N SER A 433 -18.69 4.32 37.82
CA SER A 433 -19.64 4.16 38.93
C SER A 433 -18.97 3.93 40.29
N VAL A 434 -17.83 3.23 40.33
CA VAL A 434 -17.04 3.03 41.55
C VAL A 434 -16.42 4.35 42.01
N PHE A 435 -15.76 5.08 41.11
CA PHE A 435 -15.13 6.36 41.42
C PHE A 435 -16.13 7.50 41.65
N LEU A 436 -17.34 7.46 41.09
CA LEU A 436 -18.41 8.40 41.43
C LEU A 436 -18.86 8.21 42.89
N ARG A 437 -19.09 6.96 43.32
CA ARG A 437 -19.39 6.65 44.73
C ARG A 437 -18.24 7.04 45.66
N ALA A 438 -17.00 6.83 45.23
CA ALA A 438 -15.83 7.27 45.97
C ALA A 438 -15.69 8.80 45.98
N HIS A 439 -16.09 9.50 44.93
CA HIS A 439 -15.99 10.96 44.84
C HIS A 439 -16.82 11.67 45.92
N VAL A 440 -18.01 11.15 46.22
CA VAL A 440 -18.90 11.68 47.27
C VAL A 440 -18.31 11.57 48.69
N ASN A 441 -17.48 10.54 48.95
CA ASN A 441 -16.96 10.25 50.30
C ASN A 441 -15.47 10.61 50.47
N GLU A 442 -14.64 10.36 49.46
CA GLU A 442 -13.18 10.27 49.53
C GLU A 442 -12.53 10.85 48.26
N THR A 443 -12.73 12.15 48.01
CA THR A 443 -12.30 12.87 46.79
C THR A 443 -10.81 12.69 46.41
N TRP A 444 -9.95 12.45 47.39
CA TRP A 444 -8.51 12.22 47.20
C TRP A 444 -8.18 10.93 46.45
N LEU A 445 -9.07 9.92 46.48
CA LEU A 445 -8.84 8.63 45.82
C LEU A 445 -8.60 8.80 44.31
N ASN A 446 -9.44 9.60 43.65
CA ASN A 446 -9.35 9.85 42.21
C ASN A 446 -8.00 10.50 41.84
N SER A 447 -7.51 11.43 42.67
CA SER A 447 -6.19 12.05 42.49
C SER A 447 -5.05 11.05 42.64
N ILE A 448 -5.12 10.15 43.63
CA ILE A 448 -4.10 9.09 43.82
C ILE A 448 -4.10 8.10 42.65
N VAL A 449 -5.26 7.71 42.12
CA VAL A 449 -5.34 6.81 40.94
C VAL A 449 -4.63 7.43 39.73
N ILE A 450 -4.85 8.71 39.44
CA ILE A 450 -4.16 9.43 38.36
C ILE A 450 -2.64 9.43 38.60
N VAL A 451 -2.20 9.76 39.81
CA VAL A 451 -0.77 9.78 40.18
C VAL A 451 -0.12 8.39 40.06
N ILE A 452 -0.80 7.31 40.45
CA ILE A 452 -0.31 5.94 40.28
C ILE A 452 -0.09 5.59 38.80
N PHE A 453 -1.05 5.92 37.92
CA PHE A 453 -0.89 5.67 36.48
C PHE A 453 0.26 6.49 35.88
N LEU A 454 0.41 7.76 36.25
CA LEU A 454 1.53 8.60 35.79
C LEU A 454 2.88 8.09 36.31
N ILE A 455 2.96 7.62 37.56
CA ILE A 455 4.18 7.00 38.13
C ILE A 455 4.49 5.64 37.48
N SER A 456 3.51 4.96 36.87
CA SER A 456 3.76 3.72 36.11
C SER A 456 4.37 3.95 34.72
N LEU A 457 4.26 5.16 34.14
CA LEU A 457 4.74 5.46 32.78
C LEU A 457 6.25 5.16 32.57
N PRO A 458 7.18 5.53 33.47
CA PRO A 458 8.59 5.22 33.29
C PRO A 458 8.88 3.71 33.25
N PHE A 459 8.15 2.90 34.05
CA PHE A 459 8.27 1.45 34.04
C PHE A 459 7.84 0.86 32.69
N TRP A 460 6.67 1.26 32.18
CA TRP A 460 6.19 0.82 30.87
C TRP A 460 7.08 1.30 29.72
N LEU A 461 7.58 2.55 29.78
CA LEU A 461 8.54 3.09 28.81
C LEU A 461 9.86 2.31 28.77
N ILE A 462 10.43 1.95 29.94
CA ILE A 462 11.66 1.16 30.02
C ILE A 462 11.43 -0.25 29.47
N LEU A 463 10.28 -0.86 29.76
CA LEU A 463 9.94 -2.20 29.31
C LEU A 463 9.67 -2.25 27.79
N ALA A 464 8.99 -1.24 27.26
CA ALA A 464 8.72 -1.07 25.82
C ALA A 464 9.96 -0.71 24.99
N ARG A 465 11.02 -0.17 25.61
CA ARG A 465 12.32 0.12 24.97
C ARG A 465 13.26 -1.08 24.83
N ARG A 466 12.88 -2.27 25.33
CA ARG A 466 13.72 -3.48 25.23
C ARG A 466 13.77 -4.09 23.82
N GLU A 467 12.84 -3.70 22.97
CA GLU A 467 12.63 -4.27 21.64
C GLU A 467 12.79 -3.14 20.59
N PRO A 468 13.60 -3.32 19.53
CA PRO A 468 13.85 -2.26 18.54
C PRO A 468 12.59 -1.80 17.82
N SER A 469 11.68 -2.74 17.48
CA SER A 469 10.45 -2.42 16.74
C SER A 469 9.54 -1.47 17.53
N THR A 470 9.26 -1.76 18.80
CA THR A 470 8.47 -0.87 19.67
C THR A 470 9.19 0.43 20.01
N THR A 471 10.53 0.43 20.02
CA THR A 471 11.34 1.65 20.24
C THR A 471 11.20 2.68 19.12
N ALA A 472 11.00 2.26 17.87
CA ALA A 472 10.68 3.17 16.77
C ALA A 472 9.29 3.82 16.94
N LEU A 473 8.27 3.02 17.28
CA LEU A 473 6.92 3.54 17.57
C LEU A 473 6.88 4.51 18.76
N LEU A 474 7.75 4.36 19.76
CA LEU A 474 7.89 5.32 20.88
C LEU A 474 8.49 6.67 20.48
N LYS A 475 9.11 6.78 19.29
CA LYS A 475 9.62 8.05 18.75
C LYS A 475 8.61 8.66 17.78
N ASP A 476 8.27 7.91 16.74
CA ASP A 476 7.62 8.47 15.54
C ASP A 476 6.10 8.21 15.51
N GLY A 477 5.60 7.29 16.33
CA GLY A 477 4.22 6.82 16.31
C GLY A 477 3.19 7.75 16.98
N TRP A 478 3.60 8.85 17.63
CA TRP A 478 2.70 9.69 18.41
C TRP A 478 1.73 10.53 17.58
N SER A 479 2.20 11.14 16.48
CA SER A 479 1.40 12.11 15.73
C SER A 479 0.07 11.54 15.21
N PRO A 480 0.02 10.36 14.55
CA PRO A 480 -1.25 9.80 14.09
C PRO A 480 -2.23 9.50 15.23
N ILE A 481 -1.73 9.01 16.36
CA ILE A 481 -2.54 8.62 17.51
C ILE A 481 -3.13 9.87 18.19
N VAL A 482 -2.34 10.93 18.36
CA VAL A 482 -2.81 12.21 18.95
C VAL A 482 -3.81 12.89 18.02
N PHE A 483 -3.56 12.97 16.71
CA PHE A 483 -4.53 13.55 15.77
C PHE A 483 -5.84 12.76 15.73
N SER A 484 -5.78 11.41 15.72
CA SER A 484 -6.96 10.56 15.77
C SER A 484 -7.75 10.76 17.07
N MET A 485 -7.08 10.84 18.23
CA MET A 485 -7.72 11.14 19.52
C MET A 485 -8.44 12.50 19.51
N MET A 486 -7.84 13.55 18.95
CA MET A 486 -8.46 14.88 18.86
C MET A 486 -9.72 14.87 17.97
N ILE A 487 -9.70 14.12 16.87
CA ILE A 487 -10.87 13.91 16.00
C ILE A 487 -11.97 13.15 16.75
N SER A 488 -11.63 12.04 17.42
CA SER A 488 -12.59 11.25 18.20
C SER A 488 -13.22 12.03 19.36
N SER A 489 -12.43 12.85 20.07
CA SER A 489 -12.92 13.71 21.17
C SER A 489 -13.88 14.78 20.65
N SER A 490 -13.57 15.36 19.47
CA SER A 490 -14.48 16.30 18.78
C SER A 490 -15.78 15.61 18.36
N GLY A 491 -15.71 14.37 17.87
CA GLY A 491 -16.87 13.52 17.59
C GLY A 491 -17.71 13.19 18.83
N GLY A 492 -17.06 12.98 19.99
CA GLY A 492 -17.71 12.81 21.28
C GLY A 492 -18.52 14.03 21.74
N PHE A 493 -18.00 15.24 21.54
CA PHE A 493 -18.73 16.47 21.86
C PHE A 493 -19.99 16.63 20.99
N VAL A 494 -19.92 16.25 19.71
CA VAL A 494 -21.10 16.17 18.83
C VAL A 494 -22.07 15.08 19.31
N LEU A 495 -21.57 13.92 19.74
CA LEU A 495 -22.37 12.82 20.27
C LEU A 495 -23.13 13.19 21.55
N GLU A 496 -22.49 13.83 22.54
CA GLU A 496 -23.13 14.32 23.77
C GLU A 496 -24.37 15.17 23.44
N ARG A 497 -24.21 16.11 22.50
CA ARG A 497 -25.30 17.01 22.06
C ARG A 497 -26.37 16.28 21.25
N ALA A 498 -25.99 15.31 20.42
CA ALA A 498 -26.92 14.48 19.66
C ALA A 498 -27.75 13.59 20.59
N MET A 499 -27.13 12.91 21.56
CA MET A 499 -27.80 12.02 22.51
C MET A 499 -28.78 12.74 23.44
N ARG A 500 -28.47 13.97 23.89
CA ARG A 500 -29.43 14.84 24.58
C ARG A 500 -30.69 15.14 23.76
N SER A 501 -30.60 15.11 22.44
CA SER A 501 -31.70 15.38 21.51
C SER A 501 -32.43 14.10 21.06
N PHE A 502 -31.67 12.99 20.94
CA PHE A 502 -32.12 11.70 20.44
C PHE A 502 -31.47 10.56 21.25
N PRO A 503 -32.02 10.18 22.43
CA PRO A 503 -31.40 9.16 23.30
C PRO A 503 -31.20 7.79 22.64
N GLN A 504 -32.06 7.44 21.68
CA GLN A 504 -31.95 6.20 20.88
C GLN A 504 -30.68 6.15 20.00
N MET A 505 -29.98 7.27 19.79
CA MET A 505 -28.73 7.30 19.03
C MET A 505 -27.60 6.51 19.73
N ALA A 506 -27.68 6.33 21.06
CA ALA A 506 -26.75 5.51 21.85
C ALA A 506 -26.57 4.10 21.26
N LEU A 507 -27.70 3.43 20.98
CA LEU A 507 -27.75 2.06 20.47
C LEU A 507 -27.02 1.90 19.13
N PHE A 508 -27.07 2.93 18.27
CA PHE A 508 -26.48 2.89 16.93
C PHE A 508 -25.01 3.32 16.91
N GLN A 509 -24.50 4.02 17.92
CA GLN A 509 -23.15 4.61 17.87
C GLN A 509 -22.03 3.56 17.72
N PRO A 510 -21.97 2.45 18.49
CA PRO A 510 -20.94 1.43 18.30
C PRO A 510 -21.06 0.71 16.96
N VAL A 511 -22.28 0.46 16.48
CA VAL A 511 -22.55 -0.19 15.18
C VAL A 511 -22.09 0.68 14.02
N ILE A 512 -22.43 1.97 14.00
CA ILE A 512 -22.04 2.92 12.94
C ILE A 512 -20.51 3.10 12.93
N ASN A 513 -19.91 3.34 14.10
CA ASN A 513 -18.47 3.54 14.22
C ASN A 513 -17.68 2.30 13.80
N GLY A 514 -18.06 1.14 14.35
CA GLY A 514 -17.34 -0.10 14.13
C GLY A 514 -17.51 -0.66 12.72
N VAL A 515 -18.71 -0.69 12.12
CA VAL A 515 -18.87 -1.24 10.75
C VAL A 515 -17.97 -0.53 9.74
N GLY A 516 -17.86 0.80 9.82
CA GLY A 516 -16.94 1.57 8.99
C GLY A 516 -15.47 1.36 9.37
N GLY A 517 -15.14 1.51 10.65
CA GLY A 517 -13.76 1.44 11.16
C GLY A 517 -13.11 0.07 10.95
N ASN A 518 -13.84 -1.02 11.23
CA ASN A 518 -13.35 -2.39 11.11
C ASN A 518 -13.01 -2.75 9.65
N LEU A 519 -13.87 -2.37 8.71
CA LEU A 519 -13.65 -2.61 7.29
C LEU A 519 -12.42 -1.84 6.78
N ALA A 520 -12.34 -0.54 7.09
CA ALA A 520 -11.20 0.29 6.73
C ALA A 520 -9.88 -0.24 7.33
N ALA A 521 -9.90 -0.72 8.57
CA ALA A 521 -8.73 -1.27 9.26
C ALA A 521 -8.28 -2.63 8.69
N VAL A 522 -9.19 -3.52 8.28
CA VAL A 522 -8.83 -4.77 7.58
C VAL A 522 -8.14 -4.48 6.25
N HIS A 523 -8.66 -3.52 5.47
CA HIS A 523 -8.00 -3.07 4.24
C HIS A 523 -6.63 -2.43 4.51
N ALA A 524 -6.52 -1.59 5.55
CA ALA A 524 -5.26 -0.97 5.95
C ALA A 524 -4.21 -1.99 6.42
N SER A 525 -4.60 -2.99 7.23
CA SER A 525 -3.67 -4.05 7.68
C SER A 525 -3.15 -4.84 6.49
N ARG A 526 -4.02 -5.35 5.61
CA ARG A 526 -3.59 -6.13 4.43
C ARG A 526 -2.70 -5.32 3.49
N LEU A 527 -2.97 -4.02 3.32
CA LEU A 527 -2.13 -3.12 2.54
C LEU A 527 -0.76 -2.87 3.20
N ALA A 528 -0.71 -2.75 4.53
CA ALA A 528 0.54 -2.63 5.29
C ALA A 528 1.36 -3.93 5.27
N THR A 529 0.75 -5.10 5.48
CA THR A 529 1.37 -6.42 5.37
C THR A 529 1.97 -6.63 3.96
N PHE A 530 1.24 -6.23 2.91
CA PHE A 530 1.73 -6.25 1.53
C PHE A 530 2.95 -5.34 1.33
N PHE A 531 2.84 -4.05 1.66
CA PHE A 531 3.95 -3.10 1.50
C PHE A 531 5.17 -3.49 2.36
N HIS A 532 4.98 -4.05 3.56
CA HIS A 532 6.09 -4.52 4.37
C HIS A 532 6.86 -5.65 3.67
N LYS A 533 6.15 -6.69 3.18
CA LYS A 533 6.76 -7.79 2.42
C LYS A 533 7.47 -7.29 1.15
N SER A 534 6.89 -6.35 0.40
CA SER A 534 7.56 -5.70 -0.74
C SER A 534 8.79 -4.88 -0.32
N SER A 535 8.74 -4.18 0.81
CA SER A 535 9.85 -3.33 1.29
C SER A 535 11.07 -4.13 1.75
N VAL A 536 10.88 -5.31 2.34
CA VAL A 536 11.98 -6.23 2.69
C VAL A 536 12.65 -6.74 1.42
N LEU A 537 11.87 -7.11 0.39
CA LEU A 537 12.38 -7.56 -0.91
C LEU A 537 13.28 -6.49 -1.56
N VAL A 538 12.84 -5.22 -1.57
CA VAL A 538 13.62 -4.07 -2.10
C VAL A 538 14.79 -3.70 -1.18
N GLY A 539 14.66 -3.91 0.13
CA GLY A 539 15.72 -3.67 1.12
C GLY A 539 16.93 -4.58 0.92
N HIS A 540 16.70 -5.89 0.74
CA HIS A 540 17.76 -6.85 0.39
C HIS A 540 18.43 -6.47 -0.95
N PHE A 541 17.63 -6.08 -1.95
CA PHE A 541 18.13 -5.60 -3.24
C PHE A 541 19.01 -4.34 -3.13
N SER A 542 18.66 -3.42 -2.22
CA SER A 542 19.40 -2.17 -2.01
C SER A 542 20.71 -2.40 -1.25
N LEU A 543 20.72 -3.31 -0.26
CA LEU A 543 21.91 -3.72 0.47
C LEU A 543 22.91 -4.47 -0.43
N ALA A 544 22.42 -5.33 -1.33
CA ALA A 544 23.25 -6.03 -2.31
C ALA A 544 23.92 -5.11 -3.36
N ILE A 545 23.42 -3.87 -3.53
CA ILE A 545 23.87 -2.90 -4.54
C ILE A 545 24.60 -1.69 -3.92
N GLY A 546 24.60 -1.55 -2.58
CA GLY A 546 25.47 -0.61 -1.87
C GLY A 546 25.10 0.88 -1.99
N MET A 547 23.82 1.22 -2.15
CA MET A 547 23.36 2.61 -2.23
C MET A 547 22.99 3.21 -0.84
N PRO A 548 23.37 4.47 -0.54
CA PRO A 548 23.13 5.09 0.78
C PRO A 548 21.83 5.91 0.88
N GLY A 549 21.26 5.96 2.09
CA GLY A 549 20.27 6.98 2.52
C GLY A 549 18.80 6.55 2.46
N GLN A 550 18.16 6.37 3.63
CA GLN A 550 16.85 5.70 3.75
C GLN A 550 15.68 6.60 4.23
N GLN A 551 15.85 7.93 4.38
CA GLN A 551 14.93 8.75 5.20
C GLN A 551 13.94 9.68 4.47
N GLU A 552 14.19 10.14 3.24
CA GLU A 552 13.33 11.18 2.62
C GLU A 552 12.05 10.65 1.95
N TYR A 553 12.01 9.35 1.61
CA TYR A 553 10.96 8.79 0.75
C TYR A 553 9.57 8.64 1.40
N SER A 554 9.47 8.62 2.74
CA SER A 554 8.23 8.30 3.45
C SER A 554 7.08 9.30 3.20
N TYR A 555 7.38 10.60 3.09
CA TYR A 555 6.34 11.62 2.92
C TYR A 555 5.70 11.61 1.52
N PHE A 556 6.44 11.15 0.50
CA PHE A 556 5.96 11.13 -0.89
C PHE A 556 4.87 10.06 -1.12
N TRP A 557 4.88 8.98 -0.33
CA TRP A 557 3.93 7.87 -0.46
C TRP A 557 2.55 8.14 0.14
N LEU A 558 2.46 8.94 1.22
CA LEU A 558 1.17 9.23 1.89
C LEU A 558 0.18 9.94 0.95
N TYR A 559 0.69 10.85 0.11
CA TYR A 559 -0.10 11.56 -0.91
C TYR A 559 -0.50 10.67 -2.10
N ARG A 560 0.26 9.60 -2.36
CA ARG A 560 0.00 8.64 -3.45
C ARG A 560 -1.08 7.62 -3.05
N ALA A 561 -1.11 7.20 -1.79
CA ALA A 561 -2.09 6.22 -1.27
C ALA A 561 -3.55 6.67 -1.40
N THR A 562 -3.85 7.93 -1.05
CA THR A 562 -5.20 8.52 -1.20
C THR A 562 -5.66 8.64 -2.66
N SER A 563 -4.73 8.63 -3.62
CA SER A 563 -5.05 8.72 -5.05
C SER A 563 -5.37 7.37 -5.71
N TYR A 564 -4.81 6.27 -5.20
CA TYR A 564 -5.05 4.92 -5.77
C TYR A 564 -6.33 4.28 -5.24
N SER A 565 -6.70 4.52 -3.98
CA SER A 565 -7.86 3.88 -3.36
C SER A 565 -9.24 4.38 -3.86
N ILE A 566 -9.27 5.35 -4.78
CA ILE A 566 -10.48 5.92 -5.38
C ILE A 566 -10.87 5.19 -6.70
N GLY A 567 -9.97 4.39 -7.28
CA GLY A 567 -10.15 3.77 -8.59
C GLY A 567 -11.25 2.69 -8.68
N SER A 568 -11.72 2.15 -7.56
CA SER A 568 -12.60 0.96 -7.51
C SER A 568 -14.04 1.23 -7.06
N LEU A 569 -14.47 2.49 -6.99
CA LEU A 569 -15.88 2.84 -6.69
C LEU A 569 -16.62 3.33 -7.93
N ASP A 570 -17.90 2.98 -7.99
CA ASP A 570 -18.84 3.36 -9.03
C ASP A 570 -18.91 4.89 -9.23
N CYS A 571 -19.11 5.33 -10.47
CA CYS A 571 -18.93 6.72 -10.90
C CYS A 571 -19.80 7.71 -10.11
N TYR A 572 -21.02 7.30 -9.77
CA TYR A 572 -21.96 8.09 -8.95
C TYR A 572 -21.45 8.30 -7.51
N THR A 573 -20.69 7.35 -6.97
CA THR A 573 -20.10 7.42 -5.63
C THR A 573 -18.77 8.16 -5.63
N GLN A 574 -17.93 8.00 -6.67
CA GLN A 574 -16.76 8.86 -6.89
C GLN A 574 -17.14 10.34 -6.90
N ALA A 575 -18.21 10.72 -7.63
CA ALA A 575 -18.71 12.09 -7.66
C ALA A 575 -19.08 12.62 -6.27
N ARG A 576 -19.72 11.80 -5.43
CA ARG A 576 -20.17 12.18 -4.08
C ARG A 576 -19.01 12.31 -3.08
N ILE A 577 -17.99 11.45 -3.18
CA ILE A 577 -16.78 11.52 -2.35
C ILE A 577 -15.88 12.71 -2.78
N LEU A 578 -15.72 12.95 -4.08
CA LEU A 578 -15.05 14.16 -4.60
C LEU A 578 -15.78 15.45 -4.17
N HIS A 579 -17.11 15.41 -4.05
CA HIS A 579 -17.88 16.52 -3.49
C HIS A 579 -17.59 16.71 -1.99
N GLN A 580 -17.58 15.65 -1.17
CA GLN A 580 -17.20 15.76 0.25
C GLN A 580 -15.75 16.25 0.43
N VAL A 581 -14.78 15.73 -0.32
CA VAL A 581 -13.38 16.18 -0.24
C VAL A 581 -13.23 17.64 -0.70
N ARG A 582 -14.02 18.10 -1.68
CA ARG A 582 -14.11 19.52 -2.03
C ARG A 582 -14.72 20.36 -0.91
N CYS A 583 -15.76 19.89 -0.21
CA CYS A 583 -16.31 20.56 0.97
C CYS A 583 -15.27 20.66 2.11
N SER A 584 -14.53 19.58 2.40
CA SER A 584 -13.46 19.62 3.40
C SER A 584 -12.33 20.60 3.01
N ARG A 585 -12.02 20.69 1.72
CA ARG A 585 -11.03 21.67 1.21
C ARG A 585 -11.54 23.11 1.31
N ALA A 586 -12.84 23.34 1.08
CA ALA A 586 -13.47 24.64 1.33
C ALA A 586 -13.50 25.00 2.83
N PHE A 587 -13.66 24.02 3.73
CA PHE A 587 -13.60 24.22 5.18
C PHE A 587 -12.19 24.59 5.65
N ILE A 588 -11.15 24.00 5.08
CA ILE A 588 -9.74 24.36 5.33
C ILE A 588 -9.44 25.78 4.82
N TYR A 589 -9.97 26.18 3.66
CA TYR A 589 -9.91 27.56 3.15
C TYR A 589 -10.91 28.54 3.83
N LEU A 590 -11.61 28.11 4.90
CA LEU A 590 -12.39 28.97 5.79
C LEU A 590 -11.75 29.13 7.19
N LEU A 591 -10.64 28.44 7.43
CA LEU A 591 -9.88 28.40 8.70
C LEU A 591 -8.44 28.91 8.54
N LEU A 592 -8.10 29.42 7.35
CA LEU A 592 -6.89 30.15 6.98
C LEU A 592 -7.30 31.50 6.37
#